data_AF-A0A849PS88-F1
#
_entry.id   AF-A0A849PS88-F1
#
_cell.length_a   1.000
_cell.length_b   1.000
_cell.length_c   1.000
_cell.angle_alpha   90.00
_cell.angle_beta   90.00
_cell.angle_gamma   90.00
#
_symmetry.space_group_name_H-M   'P 1'
#
loop_
_entity.id
_entity.type
_entity.pdbx_description
1 polymer ?
#
loop_
_entity_poly.entity_id
_entity_poly.type
_entity_poly.pdbx_seq_one_letter_code
_entity_poly.pdbx_strand_id
1 'polypeptide(L)'
;MVKTRFMTKGRGAGRKVIPMKDRPMAGKVNVKVKIDPKMQLLKNIRKRNVITEQELGLVMGRLNSKAYAVGQVTEMIGDEGLELTPEQSRKGYGYLMNQWKSPKTGMERKNNPFGYIEQEILKDFDRFCLKDTFDAGTINFSHHIPIYKVYSKIYGSFEYHMAGGKVNIIG
;
A
#
# COMPACT_ATOMS: atom_id res chain seq x y z
N MET A 1 22.74 -37.48 -60.24
CA MET A 1 22.77 -36.90 -58.87
C MET A 1 21.83 -35.69 -58.88
N VAL A 2 20.89 -35.66 -57.94
CA VAL A 2 19.94 -34.57 -57.57
C VAL A 2 18.77 -34.23 -58.53
N LYS A 3 17.58 -34.65 -58.08
CA LYS A 3 16.21 -34.23 -58.44
C LYS A 3 15.95 -32.78 -57.98
N THR A 4 15.13 -31.99 -58.70
CA THR A 4 13.77 -31.58 -58.24
C THR A 4 13.01 -30.72 -59.26
N ARG A 5 11.77 -31.14 -59.58
CA ARG A 5 10.66 -30.31 -60.09
C ARG A 5 10.13 -29.43 -58.96
N PHE A 6 9.51 -28.28 -59.28
CA PHE A 6 8.17 -27.94 -58.77
C PHE A 6 7.45 -26.91 -59.67
N MET A 7 6.24 -27.28 -60.09
CA MET A 7 5.16 -26.39 -60.53
C MET A 7 4.49 -25.78 -59.30
N THR A 8 3.89 -24.58 -59.40
CA THR A 8 2.46 -24.36 -59.04
C THR A 8 1.95 -22.98 -59.46
N LYS A 9 0.75 -22.99 -60.06
CA LYS A 9 -0.13 -21.85 -60.32
C LYS A 9 -0.81 -21.44 -59.01
N GLY A 10 -0.91 -20.14 -58.73
CA GLY A 10 -1.73 -19.57 -57.66
C GLY A 10 -2.66 -18.49 -58.18
N ARG A 11 -3.96 -18.79 -58.21
CA ARG A 11 -5.06 -17.90 -58.62
C ARG A 11 -5.18 -16.71 -57.63
N GLY A 12 -5.00 -15.49 -58.10
CA GLY A 12 -5.31 -14.27 -57.35
C GLY A 12 -6.81 -13.95 -57.43
N ALA A 13 -7.57 -14.31 -56.40
CA ALA A 13 -8.94 -13.83 -56.24
C ALA A 13 -8.92 -12.34 -55.86
N GLY A 14 -9.58 -11.50 -56.67
CA GLY A 14 -9.68 -10.06 -56.44
C GLY A 14 -10.28 -9.75 -55.06
N ARG A 15 -9.53 -9.03 -54.23
CA ARG A 15 -10.08 -8.40 -53.02
C ARG A 15 -11.05 -7.30 -53.46
N LYS A 16 -12.35 -7.48 -53.20
CA LYS A 16 -13.33 -6.39 -53.25
C LYS A 16 -12.89 -5.31 -52.25
N VAL A 17 -12.58 -4.13 -52.76
CA VAL A 17 -12.33 -2.94 -51.94
C VAL A 17 -13.68 -2.47 -51.39
N ILE A 18 -13.89 -2.61 -50.09
CA ILE A 18 -15.08 -2.10 -49.41
C ILE A 18 -14.90 -0.58 -49.22
N PRO A 19 -15.80 0.28 -49.74
CA PRO A 19 -15.69 1.73 -49.57
C PRO A 19 -15.81 2.10 -48.08
N MET A 20 -15.04 3.10 -47.64
CA MET A 20 -14.88 3.48 -46.23
C MET A 20 -16.20 3.71 -45.46
N LYS A 21 -17.25 4.16 -46.17
CA LYS A 21 -18.59 4.40 -45.63
C LYS A 21 -19.34 3.14 -45.17
N ASP A 22 -18.94 1.98 -45.66
CA ASP A 22 -19.60 0.69 -45.37
C ASP A 22 -18.79 -0.15 -44.36
N ARG A 23 -17.77 0.43 -43.73
CA ARG A 23 -17.05 -0.22 -42.62
C ARG A 23 -17.93 -0.14 -41.37
N PRO A 24 -18.22 -1.27 -40.69
CA PRO A 24 -18.87 -1.22 -39.40
C PRO A 24 -17.95 -0.44 -38.44
N MET A 25 -18.42 0.72 -37.97
CA MET A 25 -17.76 1.48 -36.93
C MET A 25 -17.64 0.59 -35.70
N ALA A 26 -16.44 0.45 -35.16
CA ALA A 26 -16.16 -0.34 -33.96
C ALA A 26 -17.16 0.03 -32.86
N GLY A 27 -18.11 -0.86 -32.59
CA GLY A 27 -19.07 -0.69 -31.52
C GLY A 27 -18.31 -0.49 -30.20
N LYS A 28 -18.74 0.50 -29.41
CA LYS A 28 -18.20 0.71 -28.06
C LYS A 28 -18.32 -0.59 -27.29
N VAL A 29 -17.20 -1.27 -27.07
CA VAL A 29 -17.16 -2.48 -26.25
C VAL A 29 -17.42 -2.06 -24.82
N ASN A 30 -18.65 -2.24 -24.35
CA ASN A 30 -18.98 -2.11 -22.93
C ASN A 30 -18.39 -3.32 -22.19
N VAL A 31 -17.10 -3.27 -21.89
CA VAL A 31 -16.45 -4.26 -21.04
C VAL A 31 -16.96 -4.02 -19.61
N LYS A 32 -17.91 -4.86 -19.15
CA LYS A 32 -18.19 -5.00 -17.72
C LYS A 32 -16.96 -5.66 -17.09
N VAL A 33 -15.98 -4.86 -16.69
CA VAL A 33 -14.81 -5.34 -15.94
C VAL A 33 -15.32 -5.85 -14.60
N LYS A 34 -15.34 -7.18 -14.42
CA LYS A 34 -15.51 -7.79 -13.10
C LYS A 34 -14.26 -7.46 -12.29
N ILE A 35 -14.35 -6.42 -11.45
CA ILE A 35 -13.26 -6.08 -10.54
C ILE A 35 -13.16 -7.19 -9.50
N ASP A 36 -11.97 -7.76 -9.31
CA ASP A 36 -11.71 -8.71 -8.23
C ASP A 36 -12.14 -8.09 -6.89
N PRO A 37 -13.01 -8.74 -6.09
CA PRO A 37 -13.41 -8.24 -4.78
C PRO A 37 -12.24 -7.84 -3.88
N LYS A 38 -11.09 -8.52 -4.00
CA LYS A 38 -9.86 -8.18 -3.25
C LYS A 38 -9.30 -6.82 -3.67
N MET A 39 -9.33 -6.50 -4.96
CA MET A 39 -8.89 -5.20 -5.48
C MET A 39 -9.91 -4.11 -5.17
N GLN A 40 -11.19 -4.46 -5.04
CA GLN A 40 -12.23 -3.51 -4.66
C GLN A 40 -12.02 -2.99 -3.24
N LEU A 41 -11.55 -3.82 -2.30
CA LEU A 41 -11.19 -3.38 -0.95
C LEU A 41 -10.09 -2.30 -0.98
N LEU A 42 -8.96 -2.57 -1.63
CA LEU A 42 -7.83 -1.64 -1.72
C LEU A 42 -8.27 -0.30 -2.33
N LYS A 43 -9.03 -0.36 -3.43
CA LYS A 43 -9.59 0.84 -4.08
C LYS A 43 -10.51 1.64 -3.16
N ASN A 44 -11.35 0.95 -2.37
CA ASN A 44 -12.26 1.62 -1.44
C ASN A 44 -11.52 2.27 -0.26
N ILE A 45 -10.45 1.63 0.24
CA ILE A 45 -9.56 2.22 1.26
C ILE A 45 -8.90 3.48 0.68
N ARG A 46 -8.25 3.37 -0.49
CA ARG A 46 -7.61 4.52 -1.16
C ARG A 46 -8.58 5.67 -1.39
N LYS A 47 -9.79 5.37 -1.89
CA LYS A 47 -10.82 6.38 -2.15
C LYS A 47 -11.28 7.11 -0.89
N ARG A 48 -11.35 6.42 0.25
CA ARG A 48 -11.72 7.02 1.54
C ARG A 48 -10.55 7.74 2.22
N ASN A 49 -9.32 7.47 1.79
CA ASN A 49 -8.08 7.96 2.38
C ASN A 49 -7.92 7.67 3.88
N VAL A 50 -8.66 6.68 4.40
CA VAL A 50 -8.66 6.26 5.80
C VAL A 50 -8.64 4.74 5.84
N ILE A 51 -7.81 4.17 6.71
CA ILE A 51 -7.73 2.72 6.93
C ILE A 51 -8.10 2.37 8.38
N THR A 52 -9.03 1.43 8.54
CA THR A 52 -9.42 0.89 9.85
C THR A 52 -8.43 -0.17 10.36
N GLU A 53 -8.47 -0.48 11.64
CA GLU A 53 -7.60 -1.50 12.26
C GLU A 53 -7.84 -2.89 11.66
N GLN A 54 -9.11 -3.22 11.40
CA GLN A 54 -9.52 -4.48 10.78
C GLN A 54 -9.04 -4.57 9.33
N GLU A 55 -9.19 -3.48 8.56
CA GLU A 55 -8.72 -3.43 7.17
C GLU A 55 -7.19 -3.52 7.10
N LEU A 56 -6.48 -2.82 7.99
CA LEU A 56 -5.02 -2.91 8.07
C LEU A 56 -4.58 -4.35 8.38
N GLY A 57 -5.17 -4.99 9.40
CA GLY A 57 -4.88 -6.38 9.72
C GLY A 57 -5.12 -7.33 8.54
N LEU A 58 -6.23 -7.13 7.82
CA LEU A 58 -6.56 -7.91 6.63
C LEU A 58 -5.59 -7.68 5.47
N VAL A 59 -5.20 -6.43 5.21
CA VAL A 59 -4.24 -6.06 4.16
C VAL A 59 -2.87 -6.66 4.48
N MET A 60 -2.37 -6.49 5.70
CA MET A 60 -1.07 -7.03 6.12
C MET A 60 -1.07 -8.56 6.10
N GLY A 61 -2.15 -9.20 6.55
CA GLY A 61 -2.30 -10.65 6.46
C GLY A 61 -2.23 -11.17 5.03
N ARG A 62 -2.91 -10.48 4.09
CA ARG A 62 -2.90 -10.84 2.66
C ARG A 62 -1.57 -10.53 1.99
N LEU A 63 -0.89 -9.45 2.37
CA LEU A 63 0.44 -9.13 1.87
C LEU A 63 1.44 -10.21 2.30
N ASN A 64 1.43 -10.59 3.57
CA ASN A 64 2.32 -11.62 4.12
C ASN A 64 2.00 -13.03 3.59
N SER A 65 0.74 -13.31 3.23
CA SER A 65 0.36 -14.55 2.57
C SER A 65 0.58 -14.53 1.05
N LYS A 66 1.20 -13.48 0.49
CA LYS A 66 1.39 -13.26 -0.96
C LYS A 66 0.10 -13.19 -1.78
N ALA A 67 -1.04 -12.93 -1.12
CA ALA A 67 -2.32 -12.71 -1.77
C ALA A 67 -2.47 -11.29 -2.33
N TYR A 68 -1.68 -10.34 -1.79
CA TYR A 68 -1.42 -9.04 -2.38
C TYR A 68 0.05 -8.91 -2.75
N ALA A 69 0.33 -8.26 -3.87
CA ALA A 69 1.66 -7.83 -4.22
C ALA A 69 1.99 -6.52 -3.49
N VAL A 70 3.26 -6.31 -3.14
CA VAL A 70 3.74 -5.09 -2.48
C VAL A 70 3.28 -3.85 -3.23
N GLY A 71 3.47 -3.81 -4.55
CA GLY A 71 3.05 -2.67 -5.38
C GLY A 71 1.56 -2.33 -5.30
N GLN A 72 0.67 -3.31 -5.09
CA GLN A 72 -0.76 -3.05 -4.91
C GLN A 72 -1.06 -2.36 -3.58
N VAL A 73 -0.31 -2.74 -2.53
CA VAL A 73 -0.44 -2.12 -1.20
C VAL A 73 0.20 -0.73 -1.22
N THR A 74 1.38 -0.56 -1.84
CA THR A 74 2.00 0.75 -2.03
C THR A 74 1.10 1.70 -2.82
N GLU A 75 0.47 1.25 -3.91
CA GLU A 75 -0.50 2.06 -4.68
C GLU A 75 -1.73 2.44 -3.83
N MET A 76 -2.21 1.53 -2.98
CA MET A 76 -3.30 1.80 -2.05
C MET A 76 -2.90 2.83 -0.99
N ILE A 77 -1.67 2.78 -0.48
CA ILE A 77 -1.19 3.73 0.54
C ILE A 77 -0.97 5.11 -0.10
N GLY A 78 -0.33 5.15 -1.26
CA GLY A 78 0.04 6.36 -1.99
C GLY A 78 1.06 7.24 -1.27
N ASP A 79 1.53 8.28 -1.96
CA ASP A 79 2.69 9.06 -1.50
C ASP A 79 2.44 9.80 -0.17
N GLU A 80 1.23 10.31 0.04
CA GLU A 80 0.85 11.03 1.27
C GLU A 80 0.54 10.10 2.46
N GLY A 81 0.42 8.79 2.21
CA GLY A 81 -0.09 7.83 3.18
C GLY A 81 -1.61 7.85 3.35
N LEU A 82 -2.11 6.98 4.23
CA LEU A 82 -3.52 6.87 4.60
C LEU A 82 -3.72 7.30 6.04
N GLU A 83 -4.75 8.08 6.31
CA GLU A 83 -5.08 8.44 7.69
C GLU A 83 -5.55 7.21 8.49
N LEU A 84 -5.25 7.22 9.78
CA LEU A 84 -5.82 6.26 10.72
C LEU A 84 -7.13 6.81 11.30
N THR A 85 -8.04 5.92 11.69
CA THR A 85 -9.25 6.36 12.40
C THR A 85 -8.90 7.10 13.70
N PRO A 86 -9.77 7.99 14.20
CA PRO A 86 -9.53 8.71 15.46
C PRO A 86 -9.27 7.77 16.64
N GLU A 87 -9.95 6.62 16.69
CA GLU A 87 -9.74 5.63 17.75
C GLU A 87 -8.35 4.99 17.67
N GLN A 88 -7.91 4.59 16.46
CA GLN A 88 -6.56 4.07 16.25
C GLN A 88 -5.50 5.12 16.60
N SER A 89 -5.70 6.37 16.19
CA SER A 89 -4.78 7.47 16.53
C SER A 89 -4.66 7.66 18.04
N ARG A 90 -5.79 7.63 18.76
CA ARG A 90 -5.79 7.71 20.24
C ARG A 90 -5.07 6.53 20.88
N LYS A 91 -5.31 5.30 20.41
CA LYS A 91 -4.63 4.09 20.92
C LYS A 91 -3.12 4.15 20.64
N GLY A 92 -2.74 4.50 19.41
CA GLY A 92 -1.36 4.64 18.99
C GLY A 92 -0.62 5.71 19.79
N TYR A 93 -1.23 6.88 19.96
CA TYR A 93 -0.67 7.94 20.79
C TYR A 93 -0.46 7.49 22.23
N GLY A 94 -1.48 6.91 22.86
CA GLY A 94 -1.38 6.38 24.22
C GLY A 94 -0.29 5.33 24.37
N TYR A 95 -0.12 4.47 23.35
CA TYR A 95 0.95 3.49 23.32
C TYR A 95 2.33 4.14 23.27
N LEU A 96 2.58 5.11 22.37
CA LEU A 96 3.86 5.81 22.26
C LEU A 96 4.17 6.60 23.54
N MET A 97 3.19 7.32 24.08
CA MET A 97 3.35 8.03 25.35
C MET A 97 3.72 7.09 26.50
N ASN A 98 3.16 5.88 26.52
CA ASN A 98 3.54 4.85 27.50
C ASN A 98 4.95 4.29 27.26
N GLN A 99 5.50 4.32 26.04
CA GLN A 99 6.91 3.97 25.80
C GLN A 99 7.86 5.07 26.29
N TRP A 100 7.43 6.33 26.25
CA TRP A 100 8.23 7.46 26.72
C TRP A 100 8.17 7.63 28.23
N LYS A 101 6.96 7.73 28.81
CA LYS A 101 6.72 8.07 30.21
C LYS A 101 5.94 6.97 30.92
N SER A 102 6.27 6.78 32.19
CA SER A 102 5.48 5.95 33.08
C SER A 102 4.09 6.58 33.28
N PRO A 103 2.99 5.86 33.03
CA PRO A 103 1.64 6.39 33.26
C PRO A 103 1.35 6.59 34.76
N LYS A 104 2.13 5.96 35.65
CA LYS A 104 1.96 6.08 37.11
C LYS A 104 2.69 7.29 37.69
N THR A 105 3.90 7.56 37.22
CA THR A 105 4.80 8.56 37.83
C THR A 105 5.03 9.77 36.94
N GLY A 106 4.66 9.71 35.66
CA GLY A 106 4.98 10.74 34.66
C GLY A 106 6.47 10.84 34.30
N MET A 107 7.32 10.08 34.98
CA MET A 107 8.76 10.08 34.75
C MET A 107 9.10 9.37 33.44
N GLU A 108 10.13 9.88 32.78
CA GLU A 108 10.71 9.25 31.60
C GLU A 108 11.22 7.84 31.92
N ARG A 109 10.98 6.90 30.99
CA ARG A 109 11.42 5.52 31.12
C ARG A 109 12.89 5.40 30.74
N LYS A 110 13.62 4.55 31.46
CA LYS A 110 15.04 4.25 31.17
C LYS A 110 15.25 3.71 29.74
N ASN A 111 14.26 3.02 29.19
CA ASN A 111 14.29 2.44 27.84
C ASN A 111 13.45 3.25 26.84
N ASN A 112 13.33 4.56 27.05
CA ASN A 112 12.66 5.47 26.13
C ASN A 112 13.29 5.36 24.72
N PRO A 113 12.52 5.02 23.67
CA PRO A 113 13.05 4.91 22.31
C PRO A 113 13.14 6.25 21.58
N PHE A 114 12.62 7.34 22.16
CA PHE A 114 12.47 8.64 21.49
C PHE A 114 13.60 9.60 21.84
N GLY A 115 14.19 10.23 20.80
CA GLY A 115 15.09 11.37 20.96
C GLY A 115 14.32 12.65 21.27
N TYR A 116 15.05 13.76 21.34
CA TYR A 116 14.48 15.06 21.71
C TYR A 116 13.39 15.52 20.73
N ILE A 117 13.62 15.37 19.42
CA ILE A 117 12.68 15.83 18.39
C ILE A 117 11.40 14.98 18.39
N GLU A 118 11.51 13.65 18.49
CA GLU A 118 10.34 12.79 18.54
C GLU A 118 9.50 13.07 19.80
N GLN A 119 10.13 13.42 20.91
CA GLN A 119 9.44 13.84 22.12
C GLN A 119 8.69 15.16 21.93
N GLU A 120 9.28 16.16 21.28
CA GLU A 120 8.56 17.41 20.95
C GLU A 120 7.40 17.16 19.98
N ILE A 121 7.58 16.28 18.99
CA ILE A 121 6.51 15.87 18.08
C ILE A 121 5.37 15.18 18.84
N LEU A 122 5.67 14.32 19.81
CA LEU A 122 4.65 13.66 20.65
C LEU A 122 3.96 14.63 21.62
N LYS A 123 4.65 15.67 22.11
CA LYS A 123 4.01 16.72 22.92
C LYS A 123 3.01 17.53 22.10
N ASP A 124 3.39 17.87 20.87
CA ASP A 124 2.56 18.64 19.94
C ASP A 124 1.85 17.75 18.90
N PHE A 125 1.39 16.59 19.34
CA PHE A 125 0.77 15.59 18.47
C PHE A 125 -0.44 16.16 17.71
N ASP A 126 -0.51 15.84 16.41
CA ASP A 126 -1.64 16.16 15.53
C ASP A 126 -2.37 14.89 15.09
N ARG A 127 -1.70 14.05 14.28
CA ARG A 127 -2.32 12.87 13.65
C ARG A 127 -1.33 11.77 13.29
N PHE A 128 -1.86 10.58 12.99
CA PHE A 128 -1.12 9.47 12.41
C PHE A 128 -1.56 9.19 10.97
N CYS A 129 -0.60 8.75 10.16
CA CYS A 129 -0.86 8.08 8.90
C CYS A 129 -0.15 6.72 8.84
N LEU A 130 -0.76 5.76 8.14
CA LEU A 130 -0.04 4.63 7.56
C LEU A 130 0.76 5.16 6.37
N LYS A 131 2.09 5.13 6.46
CA LYS A 131 2.99 5.72 5.47
C LYS A 131 3.50 4.71 4.45
N ASP A 132 3.83 3.51 4.90
CA ASP A 132 4.31 2.44 4.02
C ASP A 132 4.26 1.08 4.75
N THR A 133 4.87 0.06 4.15
CA THR A 133 5.17 -1.23 4.76
C THR A 133 6.67 -1.54 4.65
N PHE A 134 7.23 -2.18 5.67
CA PHE A 134 8.61 -2.62 5.69
C PHE A 134 8.67 -4.15 5.74
N ASP A 135 9.48 -4.79 4.88
CA ASP A 135 9.73 -6.23 4.97
C ASP A 135 10.80 -6.51 6.04
N ALA A 136 10.37 -6.93 7.23
CA ALA A 136 11.22 -7.36 8.33
C ALA A 136 11.55 -8.86 8.27
N GLY A 137 11.35 -9.48 7.10
CA GLY A 137 11.56 -10.90 6.85
C GLY A 137 13.03 -11.31 6.75
N THR A 138 13.22 -12.59 6.44
CA THR A 138 14.52 -13.18 6.07
C THR A 138 14.52 -13.54 4.59
N ILE A 139 15.66 -13.99 4.05
CA ILE A 139 15.80 -14.39 2.64
C ILE A 139 14.74 -15.41 2.17
N ASN A 140 14.24 -16.25 3.08
CA ASN A 140 13.28 -17.31 2.76
C ASN A 140 11.83 -16.97 3.15
N PHE A 141 11.61 -15.87 3.85
CA PHE A 141 10.29 -15.54 4.40
C PHE A 141 10.12 -14.03 4.52
N SER A 142 9.22 -13.45 3.72
CA SER A 142 8.82 -12.06 3.86
C SER A 142 7.88 -11.87 5.05
N HIS A 143 8.12 -10.81 5.80
CA HIS A 143 7.26 -10.39 6.91
C HIS A 143 7.10 -8.87 6.89
N HIS A 144 6.10 -8.43 6.15
CA HIS A 144 5.73 -7.03 6.08
C HIS A 144 5.04 -6.58 7.36
N ILE A 145 5.51 -5.45 7.86
CA ILE A 145 4.94 -4.71 8.99
C ILE A 145 4.61 -3.28 8.56
N PRO A 146 3.60 -2.64 9.15
CA PRO A 146 3.24 -1.26 8.81
C PRO A 146 4.28 -0.26 9.32
N ILE A 147 4.56 0.75 8.50
CA ILE A 147 5.27 1.97 8.88
C ILE A 147 4.23 3.06 9.11
N TYR A 148 4.30 3.69 10.28
CA TYR A 148 3.45 4.81 10.64
C TYR A 148 4.25 6.09 10.61
N LYS A 149 3.57 7.18 10.24
CA LYS A 149 4.09 8.54 10.34
C LYS A 149 3.28 9.32 11.36
N VAL A 150 3.98 9.99 12.26
CA VAL A 150 3.40 10.81 13.32
C VAL A 150 3.65 12.26 12.96
N TYR A 151 2.58 13.04 12.85
CA TYR A 151 2.67 14.48 12.61
C TYR A 151 2.48 15.24 13.91
N SER A 152 3.25 16.31 14.04
CA SER A 152 2.98 17.40 14.97
C SER A 152 2.36 18.58 14.24
N LYS A 153 1.84 19.55 14.99
CA LYS A 153 1.29 20.78 14.41
C LYS A 153 2.41 21.71 13.95
N ILE A 154 3.56 21.74 14.64
CA ILE A 154 4.63 22.71 14.37
C ILE A 154 6.04 22.13 14.21
N TYR A 155 6.35 20.95 14.74
CA TYR A 155 7.72 20.39 14.79
C TYR A 155 8.04 19.40 13.66
N GLY A 156 7.14 19.21 12.70
CA GLY A 156 7.29 18.25 11.61
C GLY A 156 6.72 16.87 11.95
N SER A 157 7.46 15.82 11.62
CA SER A 157 6.98 14.43 11.73
C SER A 157 8.12 13.45 11.92
N PHE A 158 7.82 12.28 12.48
CA PHE A 158 8.73 11.13 12.46
C PHE A 158 8.00 9.86 12.02
N GLU A 159 8.75 8.90 11.51
CA GLU A 159 8.29 7.61 11.04
C GLU A 159 8.80 6.49 11.95
N TYR A 160 7.93 5.51 12.23
CA TYR A 160 8.29 4.37 13.05
C TYR A 160 7.57 3.10 12.61
N HIS A 161 8.16 1.95 12.97
CA HIS A 161 7.51 0.66 12.88
C HIS A 161 7.62 -0.11 14.20
N MET A 162 6.76 -1.12 14.34
CA MET A 162 6.72 -1.99 15.51
C MET A 162 7.33 -3.35 15.17
N ALA A 163 8.37 -3.75 15.90
CA ALA A 163 8.97 -5.08 15.76
C ALA A 163 9.40 -5.61 17.14
N GLY A 164 9.09 -6.88 17.43
CA GLY A 164 9.43 -7.51 18.72
C GLY A 164 8.88 -6.78 19.96
N GLY A 165 7.73 -6.11 19.82
CA GLY A 165 7.12 -5.32 20.89
C GLY A 165 7.81 -3.98 21.18
N LYS A 166 8.77 -3.56 20.34
CA LYS A 166 9.51 -2.30 20.47
C LYS A 166 9.16 -1.34 19.34
N VAL A 167 9.20 -0.05 19.65
CA VAL A 167 9.16 1.04 18.68
C VAL A 167 10.55 1.18 18.08
N ASN A 168 10.63 1.21 16.75
CA ASN A 168 11.86 1.48 16.01
C ASN A 168 11.63 2.73 15.16
N ILE A 169 12.40 3.78 15.41
CA ILE A 169 12.34 5.06 14.68
C ILE A 169 13.14 4.92 13.38
N ILE A 170 12.59 5.41 12.28
CA ILE A 170 13.20 5.36 10.94
C ILE A 170 13.80 6.71 10.56
N GLY A 171 13.08 7.80 10.83
CA GLY A 171 13.48 9.17 10.52
C GLY A 171 12.31 10.15 10.62
#